data_AF-A0A937THY3-F1
#
_entry.id   AF-A0A937THY3-F1
#
_cell.length_a   1.000
_cell.length_b   1.000
_cell.length_c   1.000
_cell.angle_alpha   90.00
_cell.angle_beta   90.00
_cell.angle_gamma   90.00
#
_symmetry.space_group_name_H-M   'P 1'
#
loop_
_entity.id
_entity.type
_entity.pdbx_description
1 polymer ?
#
loop_
_entity_poly.entity_id
_entity_poly.type
_entity_poly.pdbx_seq_one_letter_code
_entity_poly.pdbx_strand_id
1 'polypeptide(L)'
;MKWYHVFIKSIREQVRDYWILLIVVLLAPFFIFVYYLMIETENPNYDVLLVNNDHGSLIIPGLHLNLGDSLVNFLEDEAGQYKEIFLNYYREGNREDAINKLKDEKADVLLVIPAEFTRSVLSYPSEDSDPAILELAGNITDMHYIIGAVWTEELFNQFLIVSTGMDLPVKWIETQLGHSGERTDFELYVPGMLILAIIMMMFSASAAIVREPEIQTLKRLKLSRLSSFEFLTGVSLVQIIVAGIS
;
A
#
# COMPACT_ATOMS: atom_id res chain seq x y z
N MET A 1 -32.96 36.26 -22.56
CA MET A 1 -31.69 36.94 -22.20
C MET A 1 -30.58 36.44 -23.12
N LYS A 2 -29.58 37.26 -23.44
CA LYS A 2 -28.58 36.91 -24.47
C LYS A 2 -27.60 35.82 -24.00
N TRP A 3 -27.43 35.64 -22.68
CA TRP A 3 -26.59 34.59 -22.10
C TRP A 3 -26.97 33.16 -22.55
N TYR A 4 -28.26 32.90 -22.80
CA TYR A 4 -28.72 31.58 -23.27
C TYR A 4 -28.19 31.22 -24.67
N HIS A 5 -28.10 32.20 -25.56
CA HIS A 5 -27.54 31.98 -26.89
C HIS A 5 -26.02 31.77 -26.85
N VAL A 6 -25.34 32.46 -25.93
CA VAL A 6 -23.91 32.21 -25.65
C VAL A 6 -23.72 30.80 -25.13
N PHE A 7 -24.56 30.37 -24.18
CA PHE A 7 -24.51 29.02 -23.61
C PHE A 7 -24.67 27.92 -24.68
N ILE A 8 -25.70 28.00 -25.55
CA ILE A 8 -25.87 27.01 -26.63
C ILE A 8 -24.68 27.00 -27.60
N LYS A 9 -24.17 28.20 -27.94
CA LYS A 9 -22.98 28.33 -28.80
C LYS A 9 -21.79 27.63 -28.15
N SER A 10 -21.51 27.93 -26.89
CA SER A 10 -20.38 27.37 -26.15
C SER A 10 -20.50 25.85 -25.98
N ILE A 11 -21.70 25.29 -25.74
CA ILE A 11 -21.91 23.83 -25.76
C ILE A 11 -21.52 23.25 -27.12
N ARG A 12 -22.02 23.83 -28.22
CA ARG A 12 -21.74 23.33 -29.57
C ARG A 12 -20.26 23.41 -29.90
N GLU A 13 -19.58 24.45 -29.44
CA GLU A 13 -18.13 24.60 -29.62
C GLU A 13 -17.34 23.59 -28.80
N GLN A 14 -17.74 23.33 -27.55
CA GLN A 14 -17.11 22.32 -26.70
C GLN A 14 -17.28 20.91 -27.27
N VAL A 15 -18.47 20.55 -27.76
CA VAL A 15 -18.74 19.24 -28.38
C VAL A 15 -17.97 19.07 -29.69
N ARG A 16 -17.76 20.16 -30.44
CA ARG A 16 -16.96 20.12 -31.68
C ARG A 16 -15.47 19.98 -31.38
N ASP A 17 -15.01 20.44 -30.22
CA ASP A 17 -13.64 20.21 -29.73
C ASP A 17 -13.55 18.98 -28.84
N TYR A 18 -13.89 17.84 -29.45
CA TYR A 18 -14.00 16.57 -28.74
C TYR A 18 -12.67 16.12 -28.11
N TRP A 19 -11.50 16.53 -28.65
CA TRP A 19 -10.21 16.17 -28.07
C TRP A 19 -9.98 16.81 -26.70
N ILE A 20 -10.20 18.12 -26.58
CA ILE A 20 -10.05 18.81 -25.30
C ILE A 20 -11.11 18.33 -24.30
N LEU A 21 -12.36 18.17 -24.75
CA LEU A 21 -13.43 17.65 -23.92
C LEU A 21 -13.11 16.25 -23.39
N LEU A 22 -12.64 15.35 -24.26
CA LEU A 22 -12.30 13.97 -23.91
C LEU A 22 -11.16 13.94 -22.90
N ILE A 23 -10.10 14.72 -23.11
CA ILE A 23 -8.97 14.77 -22.18
C ILE A 23 -9.43 15.28 -20.81
N VAL A 24 -10.20 16.36 -20.75
CA VAL A 24 -10.65 16.95 -19.48
C VAL A 24 -11.54 15.98 -18.69
N VAL A 25 -12.47 15.32 -19.38
CA VAL A 25 -13.43 14.40 -18.73
C VAL A 25 -12.79 13.07 -18.35
N LEU A 26 -11.91 12.51 -19.18
CA LEU A 26 -11.36 11.17 -18.91
C LEU A 26 -10.14 11.18 -18.00
N LEU A 27 -9.37 12.27 -17.91
CA LEU A 27 -8.09 12.24 -17.23
C LEU A 27 -8.23 11.87 -15.74
N ALA A 28 -9.13 12.52 -15.00
CA ALA A 28 -9.30 12.25 -13.58
C ALA A 28 -9.83 10.83 -13.29
N PRO A 29 -10.92 10.35 -13.94
CA PRO A 29 -11.35 8.96 -13.84
C PRO A 29 -10.30 7.94 -14.29
N PHE A 30 -9.50 8.27 -15.30
CA PHE A 30 -8.41 7.42 -15.76
C PHE A 30 -7.33 7.26 -14.68
N PHE A 31 -6.93 8.35 -14.01
CA PHE A 31 -5.98 8.25 -12.90
C PHE A 31 -6.57 7.49 -11.72
N ILE A 32 -7.84 7.73 -11.37
CA ILE A 32 -8.53 6.92 -10.34
C ILE A 32 -8.47 5.43 -10.69
N PHE A 33 -8.74 5.08 -11.95
CA PHE A 33 -8.67 3.72 -12.43
C PHE A 33 -7.26 3.13 -12.37
N VAL A 34 -6.24 3.89 -12.77
CA VAL A 34 -4.83 3.47 -12.65
C VAL A 34 -4.44 3.24 -11.20
N TYR A 35 -4.83 4.15 -10.29
CA TYR A 35 -4.59 3.98 -8.85
C TYR A 35 -5.31 2.77 -8.28
N TYR A 36 -6.57 2.55 -8.68
CA TYR A 36 -7.32 1.36 -8.28
C TYR A 36 -6.60 0.08 -8.71
N LEU A 37 -6.11 0.01 -9.97
CA LEU A 37 -5.32 -1.13 -10.43
C LEU A 37 -3.99 -1.28 -9.68
N MET A 38 -3.33 -0.18 -9.32
CA MET A 38 -2.08 -0.20 -8.57
C MET A 38 -2.28 -0.81 -7.18
N ILE A 39 -3.29 -0.33 -6.44
CA ILE A 39 -3.61 -0.82 -5.09
C ILE A 39 -4.03 -2.29 -5.13
N GLU A 40 -4.85 -2.70 -6.11
CA GLU A 40 -5.26 -4.11 -6.24
C GLU A 40 -4.09 -5.04 -6.57
N THR A 41 -2.99 -4.50 -7.11
CA THR A 41 -1.76 -5.26 -7.41
C THR A 41 -0.79 -5.30 -6.23
N GLU A 42 -0.88 -4.35 -5.28
CA GLU A 42 -0.11 -4.37 -4.04
C GLU A 42 -0.73 -5.42 -3.10
N ASN A 43 -0.24 -6.65 -3.22
CA ASN A 43 -0.55 -7.72 -2.29
C ASN A 43 0.51 -7.67 -1.17
N PRO A 44 0.16 -7.28 0.08
CA PRO A 44 1.14 -7.06 1.15
C PRO A 44 1.66 -8.38 1.73
N ASN A 45 1.83 -9.42 0.91
CA ASN A 45 2.38 -10.68 1.35
C ASN A 45 3.90 -10.53 1.58
N TYR A 46 4.34 -10.96 2.76
CA TYR A 46 5.73 -10.95 3.19
C TYR A 46 6.20 -12.40 3.27
N ASP A 47 7.11 -12.78 2.38
CA ASP A 47 7.60 -14.14 2.24
C ASP A 47 8.86 -14.35 3.10
N VAL A 48 8.76 -15.22 4.10
CA VAL A 48 9.80 -15.50 5.09
C VAL A 48 10.36 -16.91 4.89
N LEU A 49 11.66 -17.00 4.61
CA LEU A 49 12.39 -18.25 4.52
C LEU A 49 12.88 -18.69 5.90
N LEU A 50 12.68 -19.96 6.23
CA LEU A 50 13.06 -20.58 7.49
C LEU A 50 14.16 -21.61 7.27
N VAL A 51 15.34 -21.39 7.84
CA VAL A 51 16.44 -22.35 7.85
C VAL A 51 16.64 -22.86 9.27
N ASN A 52 16.25 -24.12 9.50
CA ASN A 52 16.41 -24.77 10.79
C ASN A 52 17.71 -25.59 10.84
N ASN A 53 18.70 -25.13 11.61
CA ASN A 53 19.90 -25.92 11.90
C ASN A 53 19.85 -26.61 13.26
N ASP A 54 18.77 -26.46 14.03
CA ASP A 54 18.64 -27.01 15.38
C ASP A 54 18.66 -28.54 15.35
N HIS A 55 19.58 -29.12 16.11
CA HIS A 55 19.71 -30.57 16.24
C HIS A 55 18.82 -31.13 17.36
N GLY A 56 18.19 -30.29 18.17
CA GLY A 56 17.40 -30.70 19.33
C GLY A 56 18.26 -31.15 20.51
N SER A 57 17.61 -31.52 21.61
CA SER A 57 18.27 -31.96 22.84
C SER A 57 17.55 -33.15 23.48
N LEU A 58 18.34 -34.05 24.08
CA LEU A 58 17.86 -35.18 24.85
C LEU A 58 17.59 -34.74 26.29
N ILE A 59 16.30 -34.66 26.66
CA ILE A 59 15.87 -34.25 28.01
C ILE A 59 15.86 -35.46 28.96
N ILE A 60 15.41 -36.62 28.46
CA ILE A 60 15.30 -37.89 29.17
C ILE A 60 15.77 -38.99 28.21
N PRO A 61 16.36 -40.11 28.68
CA PRO A 61 16.68 -41.24 27.80
C PRO A 61 15.45 -41.67 26.99
N GLY A 62 15.47 -41.43 25.67
CA GLY A 62 14.39 -41.76 24.75
C GLY A 62 13.44 -40.63 24.36
N LEU A 63 13.54 -39.43 24.98
CA LEU A 63 12.77 -38.24 24.58
C LEU A 63 13.71 -37.20 23.98
N HIS A 64 13.67 -37.10 22.65
CA HIS A 64 14.36 -36.09 21.86
C HIS A 64 13.39 -34.93 21.61
N LEU A 65 13.68 -33.75 22.15
CA LEU A 65 12.89 -32.55 21.90
C LEU A 65 13.63 -31.68 20.88
N ASN A 66 12.95 -31.22 19.84
CA ASN A 66 13.45 -30.22 18.91
C ASN A 66 12.50 -29.01 18.93
N LEU A 67 12.92 -27.97 19.64
CA LEU A 67 12.18 -26.70 19.70
C LEU A 67 12.29 -25.94 18.38
N GLY A 68 13.37 -26.08 17.62
CA GLY A 68 13.47 -25.51 16.27
C GLY A 68 12.40 -26.05 15.32
N ASP A 69 12.17 -27.37 15.31
CA ASP A 69 11.09 -27.96 14.48
C ASP A 69 9.70 -27.52 14.95
N SER A 70 9.53 -27.38 16.26
CA SER A 70 8.27 -26.91 16.85
C SER A 70 8.01 -25.44 16.54
N LEU A 71 9.04 -24.60 16.51
CA LEU A 71 8.97 -23.21 16.09
C LEU A 71 8.60 -23.09 14.63
N VAL A 72 9.25 -23.85 13.74
CA VAL A 72 8.95 -23.81 12.31
C VAL A 72 7.49 -24.20 12.06
N ASN A 73 7.02 -25.28 12.70
CA ASN A 73 5.62 -25.68 12.59
C ASN A 73 4.66 -24.63 13.17
N PHE A 74 5.02 -23.99 14.29
CA PHE A 74 4.22 -22.91 14.88
C PHE A 74 4.09 -21.71 13.92
N LEU A 75 5.18 -21.27 13.30
CA LEU A 75 5.16 -20.17 12.34
C LEU A 75 4.33 -20.54 11.09
N GLU A 76 4.49 -21.76 10.57
CA GLU A 76 3.68 -22.28 9.45
C GLU A 76 2.18 -22.35 9.80
N ASP A 77 1.83 -22.77 11.02
CA ASP A 77 0.44 -22.88 11.48
C ASP A 77 -0.19 -21.50 11.75
N GLU A 78 0.55 -20.56 12.34
CA GLU A 78 0.06 -19.22 12.66
C GLU A 78 -0.18 -18.37 11.40
N ALA A 79 0.65 -18.52 10.37
CA ALA A 79 0.37 -17.95 9.04
C ALA A 79 -0.97 -18.44 8.45
N GLY A 80 -1.44 -19.63 8.85
CA GLY A 80 -2.75 -20.14 8.46
C GLY A 80 -3.93 -19.57 9.26
N GLN A 81 -3.71 -19.15 10.51
CA GLN A 81 -4.77 -18.73 11.44
C GLN A 81 -4.97 -17.21 11.47
N TYR A 82 -3.89 -16.44 11.41
CA TYR A 82 -3.95 -14.97 11.37
C TYR A 82 -4.15 -14.47 9.94
N LYS A 83 -5.39 -14.55 9.45
CA LYS A 83 -5.79 -14.03 8.12
C LYS A 83 -5.49 -12.54 7.87
N GLU A 84 -5.21 -11.79 8.94
CA GLU A 84 -4.86 -10.36 8.90
C GLU A 84 -3.34 -10.13 8.78
N ILE A 85 -2.53 -11.13 9.07
CA ILE A 85 -1.07 -11.07 8.95
C ILE A 85 -0.69 -11.75 7.64
N PHE A 86 -0.30 -10.95 6.67
CA PHE A 86 0.10 -11.39 5.34
C PHE A 86 1.52 -12.01 5.34
N LEU A 87 1.86 -12.86 6.30
CA LEU A 87 3.17 -13.54 6.36
C LEU A 87 3.05 -14.95 5.79
N ASN A 88 3.92 -15.30 4.84
CA ASN A 88 4.06 -16.67 4.35
C ASN A 88 5.40 -17.25 4.80
N TYR A 89 5.39 -18.41 5.43
CA TYR A 89 6.61 -19.09 5.85
C TYR A 89 6.96 -20.25 4.91
N TYR A 90 8.22 -20.31 4.47
CA TYR A 90 8.73 -21.37 3.61
C TYR A 90 9.98 -22.01 4.21
N ARG A 91 9.96 -23.33 4.35
CA ARG A 91 11.11 -24.09 4.87
C ARG A 91 12.19 -24.28 3.80
N GLU A 92 13.42 -23.92 4.14
CA GLU A 92 14.60 -24.12 3.30
C GLU A 92 15.65 -24.97 4.02
N GLY A 93 16.23 -25.93 3.29
CA GLY A 93 17.20 -26.86 3.87
C GLY A 93 18.62 -26.31 3.99
N ASN A 94 18.95 -25.23 3.28
CA ASN A 94 20.30 -24.68 3.23
C ASN A 94 20.29 -23.14 3.21
N ARG A 95 21.15 -22.55 4.02
CA ARG A 95 21.35 -21.10 4.12
C ARG A 95 21.79 -20.48 2.79
N GLU A 96 22.66 -21.14 2.03
CA GLU A 96 23.15 -20.58 0.76
C GLU A 96 22.04 -20.46 -0.29
N ASP A 97 21.17 -21.46 -0.37
CA ASP A 97 20.03 -21.46 -1.30
C ASP A 97 18.99 -20.40 -0.90
N ALA A 98 18.75 -20.25 0.40
CA ALA A 98 17.87 -19.20 0.92
C ALA A 98 18.41 -17.79 0.63
N ILE A 99 19.72 -17.56 0.78
CA ILE A 99 20.35 -16.28 0.42
C ILE A 99 20.24 -16.00 -1.08
N ASN A 100 20.36 -17.02 -1.93
CA ASN A 100 20.18 -16.84 -3.37
C ASN A 100 18.72 -16.47 -3.71
N LYS A 101 17.74 -17.07 -3.00
CA LYS A 101 16.32 -16.70 -3.14
C LYS A 101 16.02 -15.26 -2.70
N LEU A 102 16.64 -14.80 -1.61
CA LEU A 102 16.56 -13.39 -1.20
C LEU A 102 17.16 -12.45 -2.25
N LYS A 103 18.29 -12.81 -2.84
CA LYS A 103 18.93 -12.00 -3.90
C LYS A 103 18.12 -11.96 -5.19
N ASP A 104 17.36 -13.01 -5.46
CA ASP A 104 16.47 -13.13 -6.62
C ASP A 104 15.09 -12.47 -6.38
N GLU A 105 14.88 -11.78 -5.25
CA GLU A 105 13.59 -11.16 -4.87
C GLU A 105 12.43 -12.17 -4.82
N LYS A 106 12.73 -13.44 -4.48
CA LYS A 106 11.73 -14.52 -4.31
C LYS A 106 11.28 -14.69 -2.86
N ALA A 107 11.83 -13.89 -1.96
CA ALA A 107 11.49 -13.83 -0.55
C ALA A 107 12.02 -12.51 0.04
N ASP A 108 11.42 -12.07 1.14
CA ASP A 108 11.71 -10.79 1.77
C ASP A 108 12.63 -10.93 2.99
N VAL A 109 12.46 -12.02 3.75
CA VAL A 109 13.16 -12.25 5.03
C VAL A 109 13.71 -13.67 5.08
N LEU A 110 14.89 -13.83 5.69
CA LEU A 110 15.45 -15.13 6.06
C LEU A 110 15.66 -15.17 7.58
N LEU A 111 15.05 -16.16 8.23
CA LEU A 111 15.32 -16.53 9.62
C LEU A 111 16.21 -17.77 9.66
N VAL A 112 17.37 -17.65 10.30
CA VAL A 112 18.28 -18.77 10.55
C VAL A 112 18.25 -19.13 12.03
N ILE A 113 17.79 -20.35 12.32
CA ILE A 113 17.77 -20.91 13.67
C ILE A 113 19.13 -21.60 13.92
N PRO A 114 19.84 -21.26 15.00
CA PRO A 114 21.15 -21.85 15.30
C PRO A 114 21.05 -23.30 15.79
N ALA A 115 22.14 -24.06 15.66
CA ALA A 115 22.18 -25.48 15.99
C ALA A 115 21.96 -25.80 17.48
N GLU A 116 22.29 -24.86 18.37
CA GLU A 116 22.19 -25.02 19.82
C GLU A 116 20.87 -24.44 20.39
N PHE A 117 19.92 -24.06 19.52
CA PHE A 117 18.71 -23.34 19.92
C PHE A 117 17.93 -24.06 21.03
N THR A 118 17.59 -25.34 20.83
CA THR A 118 16.85 -26.11 21.85
C THR A 118 17.61 -26.16 23.18
N ARG A 119 18.94 -26.31 23.13
CA ARG A 119 19.77 -26.42 24.34
C ARG A 119 19.79 -25.10 25.12
N SER A 120 19.96 -23.97 24.44
CA SER A 120 20.00 -22.65 25.08
C SER A 120 18.65 -22.31 25.72
N VAL A 121 17.53 -22.60 25.05
CA VAL A 121 16.19 -22.31 25.59
C VAL A 121 15.89 -23.17 26.83
N LEU A 122 16.23 -24.45 26.82
CA LEU A 122 15.97 -25.35 27.96
C LEU A 122 16.91 -25.13 29.15
N SER A 123 18.11 -24.59 28.91
CA SER A 123 19.10 -24.34 29.97
C SER A 123 18.79 -23.05 30.74
N TYR A 124 17.91 -22.19 30.23
CA TYR A 124 17.50 -20.96 30.88
C TYR A 124 16.48 -21.24 32.02
N PRO A 125 16.64 -20.67 33.24
CA PRO A 125 17.58 -19.65 33.66
C PRO A 125 18.72 -20.23 34.51
N SER A 126 19.74 -20.85 33.91
CA SER A 126 20.98 -21.23 34.60
C SER A 126 22.11 -20.25 34.30
N GLU A 127 22.95 -19.93 35.30
CA GLU A 127 24.02 -18.92 35.23
C GLU A 127 25.07 -19.17 34.12
N ASP A 128 25.18 -20.40 33.60
CA ASP A 128 26.16 -20.82 32.57
C ASP A 128 25.56 -20.96 31.16
N SER A 129 24.37 -20.41 30.89
CA SER A 129 23.71 -20.52 29.59
C SER A 129 24.13 -19.41 28.63
N ASP A 130 24.89 -19.75 27.59
CA ASP A 130 25.13 -18.85 26.46
C ASP A 130 23.82 -18.62 25.66
N PRO A 131 23.46 -17.35 25.37
CA PRO A 131 22.24 -17.05 24.62
C PRO A 131 22.38 -17.54 23.17
N ALA A 132 21.34 -18.21 22.67
CA ALA A 132 21.25 -18.54 21.24
C ALA A 132 21.03 -17.25 20.45
N ILE A 133 21.91 -16.99 19.48
CA ILE A 133 21.79 -15.83 18.58
C ILE A 133 21.05 -16.28 17.32
N LEU A 134 19.84 -15.76 17.11
CA LEU A 134 19.12 -15.92 15.86
C LEU A 134 19.57 -14.85 14.86
N GLU A 135 19.64 -15.22 13.59
CA GLU A 135 19.99 -14.31 12.49
C GLU A 135 18.74 -14.04 11.66
N LEU A 136 18.37 -12.77 11.55
CA LEU A 136 17.45 -12.27 10.53
C LEU A 136 18.26 -11.59 9.43
N ALA A 137 18.07 -12.02 8.20
CA ALA A 137 18.78 -11.51 7.04
C ALA A 137 17.80 -11.09 5.93
N GLY A 138 18.13 -10.00 5.26
CA GLY A 138 17.36 -9.48 4.14
C GLY A 138 17.80 -8.06 3.79
N ASN A 139 17.02 -7.40 2.94
CA ASN A 139 17.34 -6.06 2.46
C ASN A 139 16.81 -4.99 3.42
N ILE A 140 17.68 -4.41 4.25
CA ILE A 140 17.31 -3.35 5.21
C ILE A 140 16.76 -2.05 4.57
N THR A 141 16.90 -1.89 3.25
CA THR A 141 16.33 -0.74 2.53
C THR A 141 14.94 -1.03 1.98
N ASP A 142 14.50 -2.29 2.04
CA ASP A 142 13.17 -2.72 1.65
C ASP A 142 12.22 -2.69 2.86
N MET A 143 11.06 -2.09 2.66
CA MET A 143 10.02 -2.05 3.68
C MET A 143 9.45 -3.44 3.96
N HIS A 144 9.41 -4.33 2.97
CA HIS A 144 8.91 -5.71 3.13
C HIS A 144 9.77 -6.49 4.12
N TYR A 145 11.10 -6.36 4.03
CA TYR A 145 12.02 -6.96 5.00
C TYR A 145 11.78 -6.41 6.41
N ILE A 146 11.68 -5.09 6.55
CA ILE A 146 11.52 -4.45 7.88
C ILE A 146 10.24 -4.95 8.55
N ILE A 147 9.13 -4.94 7.81
CA ILE A 147 7.84 -5.39 8.33
C ILE A 147 7.91 -6.89 8.65
N GLY A 148 8.32 -7.72 7.69
CA GLY A 148 8.38 -9.17 7.87
C GLY A 148 9.31 -9.60 9.02
N ALA A 149 10.44 -8.93 9.20
CA ALA A 149 11.39 -9.20 10.29
C ALA A 149 10.79 -8.89 11.67
N VAL A 150 10.14 -7.73 11.82
CA VAL A 150 9.53 -7.32 13.10
C VAL A 150 8.40 -8.27 13.51
N TRP A 151 7.52 -8.63 12.58
CA TRP A 151 6.43 -9.56 12.88
C TRP A 151 6.93 -10.98 13.17
N THR A 152 7.94 -11.43 12.43
CA THR A 152 8.56 -12.74 12.68
C THR A 152 9.22 -12.78 14.06
N GLU A 153 9.87 -11.69 14.49
CA GLU A 153 10.43 -11.57 15.84
C GLU A 153 9.34 -11.61 16.92
N GLU A 154 8.20 -10.93 16.71
CA GLU A 154 7.08 -10.95 17.64
C GLU A 154 6.48 -12.36 17.80
N LEU A 155 6.21 -13.06 16.69
CA LEU A 155 5.69 -14.43 16.71
C LEU A 155 6.68 -15.40 17.37
N PHE A 156 7.97 -15.22 17.11
CA PHE A 156 9.02 -15.98 17.78
C PHE A 156 9.02 -15.73 19.30
N ASN A 157 8.91 -14.48 19.73
CA ASN A 157 8.84 -14.15 21.16
C ASN A 157 7.60 -14.77 21.82
N GLN A 158 6.45 -14.74 21.14
CA GLN A 158 5.23 -15.41 21.59
C GLN A 158 5.44 -16.92 21.75
N PHE A 159 6.09 -17.56 20.77
CA PHE A 159 6.46 -18.98 20.87
C PHE A 159 7.35 -19.26 22.07
N LEU A 160 8.36 -18.44 22.32
CA LEU A 160 9.24 -18.61 23.49
C LEU A 160 8.48 -18.49 24.81
N ILE A 161 7.58 -17.52 24.95
CA ILE A 161 6.75 -17.33 26.14
C ILE A 161 5.90 -18.57 26.41
N VAL A 162 5.21 -19.10 25.38
CA VAL A 162 4.34 -20.27 25.49
C VAL A 162 5.15 -21.54 25.77
N SER A 163 6.27 -21.75 25.06
CA SER A 163 7.09 -22.97 25.17
C SER A 163 7.88 -23.07 26.47
N THR A 164 8.30 -21.93 27.03
CA THR A 164 9.01 -21.86 28.32
C THR A 164 8.08 -21.72 29.52
N GLY A 165 6.80 -21.40 29.31
CA GLY A 165 5.82 -21.15 30.36
C GLY A 165 6.14 -19.90 31.20
N MET A 166 6.92 -18.96 30.64
CA MET A 166 7.25 -17.71 31.32
C MET A 166 6.05 -16.76 31.32
N ASP A 167 5.54 -16.39 32.50
CA ASP A 167 4.56 -15.31 32.63
C ASP A 167 5.27 -13.95 32.61
N LEU A 168 5.06 -13.15 31.56
CA LEU A 168 5.58 -11.79 31.52
C LEU A 168 4.84 -10.91 32.56
N PRO A 169 5.56 -10.09 33.35
CA PRO A 169 4.95 -9.22 34.36
C PRO A 169 4.19 -8.02 33.76
N VAL A 170 4.16 -7.90 32.43
CA VAL A 170 3.53 -6.81 31.67
C VAL A 170 2.62 -7.42 30.61
N LYS A 171 1.41 -6.86 30.47
CA LYS A 171 0.48 -7.20 29.39
C LYS A 171 0.19 -5.96 28.57
N TRP A 172 0.28 -6.10 27.25
CA TRP A 172 -0.14 -5.08 26.32
C TRP A 172 -1.66 -5.11 26.19
N ILE A 173 -2.30 -3.95 26.34
CA ILE A 173 -3.71 -3.76 26.01
C ILE A 173 -3.73 -2.69 24.93
N GLU A 174 -3.89 -3.10 23.70
CA GLU A 174 -4.10 -2.17 22.59
C GLU A 174 -5.49 -1.57 22.70
N THR A 175 -5.55 -0.27 22.95
CA THR A 175 -6.81 0.47 22.89
C THR A 175 -6.88 1.15 21.55
N GLN A 176 -7.63 0.56 20.62
CA GLN A 176 -7.92 1.21 19.35
C GLN A 176 -8.71 2.49 19.61
N LEU A 177 -8.13 3.63 19.26
CA LEU A 177 -8.86 4.90 19.25
C LEU A 177 -9.86 4.84 18.09
N GLY A 178 -11.14 4.65 18.39
CA GLY A 178 -12.18 4.40 17.40
C GLY A 178 -12.17 5.37 16.20
N HIS A 179 -12.55 4.87 15.02
CA HIS A 179 -12.65 5.57 13.72
C HIS A 179 -11.46 6.45 13.32
N SER A 180 -10.32 6.36 14.01
CA SER A 180 -9.06 6.87 13.48
C SER A 180 -8.41 5.73 12.72
N GLY A 181 -8.45 5.76 11.39
CA GLY A 181 -7.34 5.17 10.63
C GLY A 181 -7.61 4.16 9.53
N GLU A 182 -8.84 3.94 9.06
CA GLU A 182 -9.02 3.36 7.71
C GLU A 182 -9.22 4.47 6.67
N ARG A 183 -8.37 5.50 6.73
CA ARG A 183 -8.12 6.26 5.49
C ARG A 183 -7.45 5.27 4.57
N THR A 184 -8.24 4.66 3.68
CA THR A 184 -7.69 3.82 2.62
C THR A 184 -6.63 4.63 1.87
N ASP A 185 -5.60 3.98 1.35
CA ASP A 185 -4.57 4.67 0.57
C ASP A 185 -5.19 5.50 -0.56
N PHE A 186 -6.32 5.03 -1.10
CA PHE A 186 -7.17 5.82 -1.99
C PHE A 186 -7.55 7.20 -1.44
N GLU A 187 -8.07 7.30 -0.21
CA GLU A 187 -8.42 8.59 0.43
C GLU A 187 -7.22 9.52 0.59
N LEU A 188 -6.01 8.96 0.74
CA LEU A 188 -4.77 9.75 0.79
C LEU A 188 -4.45 10.39 -0.57
N TYR A 189 -4.75 9.71 -1.68
CA TYR A 189 -4.49 10.19 -3.04
C TYR A 189 -5.61 11.06 -3.63
N VAL A 190 -6.86 10.94 -3.16
CA VAL A 190 -8.01 11.74 -3.63
C VAL A 190 -7.74 13.25 -3.72
N PRO A 191 -7.12 13.91 -2.71
CA PRO A 191 -6.80 15.33 -2.81
C PRO A 191 -5.90 15.67 -4.00
N GLY A 192 -4.91 14.83 -4.32
CA GLY A 192 -4.03 15.01 -5.47
C GLY A 192 -4.79 14.90 -6.79
N MET A 193 -5.70 13.94 -6.89
CA MET A 193 -6.55 13.76 -8.07
C MET A 193 -7.52 14.94 -8.28
N LEU A 194 -8.08 15.50 -7.20
CA LEU A 194 -8.91 16.71 -7.26
C LEU A 194 -8.13 17.93 -7.76
N ILE A 195 -6.88 18.11 -7.32
CA ILE A 195 -6.02 19.20 -7.79
C ILE A 195 -5.79 19.08 -9.31
N LEU A 196 -5.50 17.87 -9.80
CA LEU A 196 -5.32 17.63 -11.24
C LEU A 196 -6.60 17.96 -12.04
N ALA A 197 -7.77 17.53 -11.55
CA ALA A 197 -9.06 17.83 -12.18
C ALA A 197 -9.30 19.35 -12.25
N ILE A 198 -9.02 20.08 -11.17
CA ILE A 198 -9.16 21.55 -11.11
C ILE A 198 -8.21 22.23 -12.11
N ILE A 199 -6.96 21.76 -12.23
CA ILE A 199 -5.99 22.31 -13.19
C ILE A 199 -6.48 22.09 -14.63
N MET A 200 -6.99 20.91 -14.96
CA MET A 200 -7.55 20.64 -16.29
C MET A 200 -8.78 21.49 -16.59
N MET A 201 -9.65 21.69 -15.60
CA MET A 201 -10.79 22.60 -15.70
C MET A 201 -10.34 24.04 -15.96
N MET A 202 -9.27 24.51 -15.30
CA MET A 202 -8.70 25.83 -15.56
C MET A 202 -8.19 25.98 -17.00
N PHE A 203 -7.52 24.96 -17.55
CA PHE A 203 -7.08 24.97 -18.94
C PHE A 203 -8.25 24.99 -19.92
N SER A 204 -9.28 24.16 -19.70
CA SER A 204 -10.51 24.13 -20.51
C SER A 204 -11.21 25.50 -20.51
N ALA A 205 -11.42 26.09 -19.34
CA ALA A 205 -12.06 27.38 -19.20
C ALA A 205 -11.26 28.51 -19.88
N SER A 206 -9.93 28.50 -19.72
CA SER A 206 -9.04 29.47 -20.36
C SER A 206 -9.07 29.35 -21.89
N ALA A 207 -9.00 28.11 -22.40
CA ALA A 207 -9.06 27.84 -23.83
C ALA A 207 -10.39 28.32 -24.44
N ALA A 208 -11.52 28.08 -23.76
CA ALA A 208 -12.84 28.52 -24.21
C ALA A 208 -12.93 30.05 -24.38
N ILE A 209 -12.25 30.82 -23.53
CA ILE A 209 -12.23 32.29 -23.61
C ILE A 209 -11.25 32.79 -24.68
N VAL A 210 -10.04 32.22 -24.74
CA VAL A 210 -8.97 32.63 -25.66
C VAL A 210 -9.31 32.32 -27.12
N ARG A 211 -10.11 31.29 -27.38
CA ARG A 211 -10.50 30.91 -28.74
C ARG A 211 -11.37 31.95 -29.45
N GLU A 212 -12.11 32.74 -28.70
CA GLU A 212 -13.06 33.73 -29.24
C GLU A 212 -12.40 34.89 -29.99
N PRO A 213 -11.30 35.51 -29.50
CA PRO A 213 -10.52 36.44 -30.31
C PRO A 213 -9.79 35.75 -31.48
N GLU A 214 -9.31 34.51 -31.33
CA GLU A 214 -8.59 33.78 -32.39
C GLU A 214 -9.47 33.52 -33.62
N ILE A 215 -10.71 33.07 -33.41
CA ILE A 215 -11.68 32.78 -34.49
C ILE A 215 -12.37 34.08 -34.98
N GLN A 216 -11.97 35.25 -34.45
CA GLN A 216 -12.57 36.56 -34.73
C GLN A 216 -14.07 36.67 -34.36
N THR A 217 -14.62 35.69 -33.62
CA THR A 217 -16.01 35.71 -33.13
C THR A 217 -16.24 36.83 -32.13
N LEU A 218 -15.21 37.24 -31.38
CA LEU A 218 -15.30 38.36 -30.43
C LEU A 218 -15.77 39.67 -31.09
N LYS A 219 -15.34 39.94 -32.34
CA LYS A 219 -15.78 41.12 -33.10
C LYS A 219 -17.28 41.06 -33.40
N ARG A 220 -17.78 39.87 -33.77
CA ARG A 220 -19.20 39.63 -34.06
C ARG A 220 -20.06 39.74 -32.80
N LEU A 221 -19.58 39.21 -31.67
CA LEU A 221 -20.25 39.30 -30.38
C LEU A 221 -20.39 40.76 -29.90
N LYS A 222 -19.35 41.59 -30.09
CA LYS A 222 -19.42 43.04 -29.79
C LYS A 222 -20.47 43.77 -30.62
N LEU A 223 -20.62 43.44 -31.91
CA LEU A 223 -21.65 44.02 -32.79
C LEU A 223 -23.08 43.66 -32.34
N SER A 224 -23.26 42.54 -31.63
CA SER A 224 -24.56 42.10 -31.10
C SER A 224 -25.00 42.80 -29.78
N ARG A 225 -24.24 43.80 -29.32
CA ARG A 225 -24.45 44.52 -28.04
C ARG A 225 -24.57 43.55 -26.85
N LEU A 226 -23.68 42.56 -26.78
CA LEU A 226 -23.63 41.58 -25.69
C LEU A 226 -22.74 42.12 -24.57
N SER A 227 -23.20 42.05 -23.32
CA SER A 227 -22.40 42.48 -22.17
C SER A 227 -21.30 41.46 -21.84
N SER A 228 -20.15 41.92 -21.35
CA SER A 228 -19.08 41.03 -20.87
C SER A 228 -19.58 40.05 -19.80
N PHE A 229 -20.52 40.48 -18.96
CA PHE A 229 -21.16 39.61 -17.96
C PHE A 229 -21.99 38.50 -18.62
N GLU A 230 -22.83 38.83 -19.61
CA GLU A 230 -23.65 37.83 -20.31
C GLU A 230 -22.78 36.79 -21.05
N PHE A 231 -21.62 37.23 -21.56
CA PHE A 231 -20.64 36.33 -22.17
C PHE A 231 -20.02 35.40 -21.13
N LEU A 232 -19.45 35.96 -20.06
CA LEU A 232 -18.79 35.18 -19.01
C LEU A 232 -19.75 34.19 -18.35
N THR A 233 -20.97 34.61 -18.02
CA THR A 233 -21.99 33.72 -17.43
C THR A 233 -22.34 32.57 -18.37
N GLY A 234 -22.46 32.82 -19.68
CA GLY A 234 -22.74 31.79 -20.67
C GLY A 234 -21.63 30.73 -20.74
N VAL A 235 -20.36 31.16 -20.77
CA VAL A 235 -19.19 30.26 -20.79
C VAL A 235 -19.03 29.52 -19.46
N SER A 236 -19.18 30.19 -18.32
CA SER A 236 -19.09 29.57 -16.99
C SER A 236 -20.12 28.47 -16.78
N LEU A 237 -21.36 28.65 -17.26
CA LEU A 237 -22.39 27.61 -17.18
C LEU A 237 -21.99 26.33 -17.95
N VAL A 238 -21.31 26.47 -19.09
CA VAL A 238 -20.80 25.31 -19.83
C VAL A 238 -19.68 24.63 -19.04
N GLN A 239 -18.77 25.40 -18.44
CA GLN A 239 -17.69 24.82 -17.62
C GLN A 239 -18.22 24.11 -16.37
N ILE A 240 -19.33 24.57 -15.76
CA ILE A 240 -19.98 23.84 -14.67
C ILE A 240 -20.49 22.46 -15.13
N ILE A 241 -21.06 22.39 -16.35
CA ILE A 241 -21.51 21.12 -16.91
C ILE A 241 -20.34 20.19 -17.19
N VAL A 242 -19.26 20.73 -17.78
CA VAL A 242 -18.04 19.94 -18.03
C VAL A 242 -17.47 19.42 -16.70
N ALA A 243 -17.35 20.27 -15.69
CA ALA A 243 -16.88 19.89 -14.36
C ALA A 243 -17.76 18.83 -13.70
N GLY A 244 -19.08 18.91 -13.84
CA GLY A 244 -19.99 17.91 -13.27
C GLY A 244 -19.94 16.54 -13.95
N ILE A 245 -19.34 16.45 -15.15
CA ILE A 245 -19.16 15.21 -15.90
C ILE A 245 -17.74 14.64 -15.71
N SER A 246 -16.78 15.47 -15.31
CA SER A 246 -15.37 15.13 -15.10
C SER A 246 -15.16 14.45 -13.75
#